data_AF-A0A6L9QJK1-F1
#
_entry.id   AF-A0A6L9QJK1-F1
#
_cell.length_a   1.000
_cell.length_b   1.000
_cell.length_c   1.000
_cell.angle_alpha   90.00
_cell.angle_beta   90.00
_cell.angle_gamma   90.00
#
_symmetry.space_group_name_H-M   'P 1'
#
loop_
_entity.id
_entity.type
_entity.pdbx_description
1 polymer ?
#
loop_
_entity_poly.entity_id
_entity_poly.type
_entity_poly.pdbx_seq_one_letter_code
_entity_poly.pdbx_strand_id
1 'polypeptide(L)'
;MPVRPWTPEDLGRPTDGTWADVAFGLGEVYEREGDLPQAADWYRRAAESGRADAALRLGAVLGLMADAGSDGESAEDLLAEATRWLSGARDTTTPDAIELITDMLNRQLRQAARRGLEPAPAG
;
A
#
# COMPACT_ATOMS: atom_id res chain seq x y z
N MET A 1 26.70 2.59 -23.78
CA MET A 1 26.43 1.32 -23.07
C MET A 1 24.92 1.16 -23.05
N PRO A 2 24.31 0.13 -23.65
CA PRO A 2 22.86 -0.06 -23.53
C PRO A 2 22.57 -0.47 -22.07
N VAL A 3 21.72 0.30 -21.39
CA VAL A 3 21.17 -0.10 -20.09
C VAL A 3 20.35 -1.37 -20.35
N ARG A 4 20.78 -2.51 -19.79
CA ARG A 4 19.94 -3.72 -19.83
C ARG A 4 18.64 -3.35 -19.09
N PRO A 5 17.45 -3.57 -19.69
CA PRO A 5 16.22 -3.45 -18.93
C PRO A 5 16.31 -4.43 -17.76
N TRP A 6 16.09 -3.90 -16.56
CA TRP A 6 16.15 -4.68 -15.34
C TRP A 6 15.06 -5.77 -15.39
N THR A 7 15.44 -7.03 -15.14
CA THR A 7 14.53 -8.17 -15.12
C THR A 7 14.48 -8.75 -13.70
N PRO A 8 13.28 -8.94 -13.11
CA PRO A 8 13.10 -9.41 -11.73
C PRO A 8 13.69 -10.81 -11.46
N GLU A 9 14.05 -11.55 -12.52
CA GLU A 9 14.63 -12.88 -12.46
C GLU A 9 16.12 -12.90 -12.03
N ASP A 10 16.83 -11.76 -12.13
CA ASP A 10 18.28 -11.65 -11.89
C ASP A 10 18.64 -11.56 -10.37
N LEU A 11 17.64 -11.47 -9.49
CA LEU A 11 17.82 -11.09 -8.07
C LEU A 11 17.76 -12.25 -7.05
N GLY A 12 17.79 -13.49 -7.53
CA GLY A 12 17.65 -14.67 -6.66
C GLY A 12 16.18 -14.98 -6.36
N ARG A 13 15.92 -16.19 -5.84
CA ARG A 13 14.53 -16.63 -5.60
C ARG A 13 13.83 -15.67 -4.62
N PRO A 14 12.50 -15.50 -4.71
CA PRO A 14 11.71 -14.59 -3.87
C PRO A 14 11.72 -14.88 -2.35
N THR A 15 12.57 -15.80 -1.90
CA THR A 15 12.70 -16.29 -0.53
C THR A 15 13.95 -15.78 0.19
N ASP A 16 14.93 -15.21 -0.51
CA ASP A 16 16.11 -14.62 0.14
C ASP A 16 15.87 -13.13 0.42
N GLY A 17 16.23 -12.67 1.62
CA GLY A 17 15.93 -11.31 2.12
C GLY A 17 16.34 -10.18 1.17
N THR A 18 17.36 -10.42 0.34
CA THR A 18 17.83 -9.49 -0.70
C THR A 18 16.75 -9.13 -1.72
N TRP A 19 15.88 -10.07 -2.10
CA TRP A 19 14.75 -9.77 -2.99
C TRP A 19 13.73 -8.84 -2.31
N ALA A 20 13.45 -9.09 -1.03
CA ALA A 20 12.53 -8.27 -0.24
C ALA A 20 13.04 -6.84 -0.08
N ASP A 21 14.35 -6.65 0.14
CA ASP A 21 15.01 -5.34 0.18
C ASP A 21 14.89 -4.59 -1.15
N VAL A 22 15.09 -5.28 -2.28
CA VAL A 22 15.02 -4.65 -3.60
C VAL A 22 13.58 -4.28 -3.97
N ALA A 23 12.62 -5.18 -3.74
CA ALA A 23 11.21 -4.90 -3.95
C ALA A 23 10.74 -3.74 -3.06
N PHE A 24 11.21 -3.66 -1.81
CA PHE A 24 10.93 -2.53 -0.93
C PHE A 24 11.51 -1.22 -1.47
N GLY A 25 12.77 -1.22 -1.91
CA GLY A 25 13.40 -0.04 -2.50
C GLY A 25 12.72 0.43 -3.78
N LEU A 26 12.23 -0.49 -4.62
CA LEU A 26 11.42 -0.14 -5.80
C LEU A 26 10.09 0.49 -5.40
N GLY A 27 9.42 -0.06 -4.37
CA GLY A 27 8.23 0.55 -3.80
C GLY A 27 8.45 2.00 -3.39
N GLU A 28 9.57 2.30 -2.72
CA GLU A 28 9.91 3.68 -2.30
C GLU A 28 10.17 4.62 -3.48
N VAL A 29 10.74 4.10 -4.58
CA VAL A 29 10.94 4.89 -5.81
C VAL A 29 9.60 5.25 -6.43
N TYR A 30 8.71 4.28 -6.65
CA TYR A 30 7.40 4.53 -7.24
C TYR A 30 6.50 5.39 -6.35
N GLU A 31 6.58 5.22 -5.02
CA GLU A 31 5.88 6.07 -4.05
C GLU A 31 6.30 7.54 -4.21
N ARG A 32 7.61 7.80 -4.39
CA ARG A 32 8.14 9.15 -4.64
C ARG A 32 7.75 9.72 -5.99
N GLU A 33 7.58 8.87 -7.00
CA GLU A 33 7.07 9.28 -8.32
C GLU A 33 5.55 9.52 -8.32
N GLY A 34 4.85 9.16 -7.24
CA GLY A 34 3.40 9.29 -7.10
C GLY A 34 2.61 8.17 -7.78
N ASP A 35 3.28 7.13 -8.28
CA ASP A 35 2.65 5.94 -8.84
C ASP A 35 2.32 4.95 -7.71
N LEU A 36 1.26 5.29 -6.97
CA LEU A 36 0.76 4.49 -5.85
C LEU A 36 0.40 3.04 -6.26
N PRO A 37 -0.25 2.78 -7.42
CA PRO A 37 -0.51 1.41 -7.87
C PRO A 37 0.77 0.57 -8.02
N GLN A 38 1.81 1.11 -8.66
CA GLN A 38 3.08 0.40 -8.79
C GLN A 38 3.77 0.23 -7.45
N ALA A 39 3.76 1.27 -6.59
CA ALA A 39 4.32 1.19 -5.25
C ALA A 39 3.68 0.06 -4.43
N ALA A 40 2.34 -0.04 -4.46
CA ALA A 40 1.59 -1.08 -3.77
C ALA A 40 1.99 -2.48 -4.25
N ASP A 41 2.14 -2.68 -5.56
CA ASP A 41 2.52 -3.96 -6.13
C ASP A 41 3.93 -4.41 -5.71
N TRP A 42 4.89 -3.48 -5.64
CA TRP A 42 6.25 -3.74 -5.15
C TRP A 42 6.30 -4.00 -3.65
N TYR A 43 5.57 -3.23 -2.85
CA TYR A 43 5.48 -3.47 -1.42
C TYR A 43 4.78 -4.80 -1.10
N ARG A 44 3.78 -5.21 -1.89
CA ARG A 44 3.12 -6.52 -1.75
C ARG A 44 4.13 -7.65 -1.90
N ARG A 45 4.97 -7.61 -2.94
CA ARG A 45 6.04 -8.61 -3.14
C ARG A 45 7.03 -8.64 -1.98
N ALA A 46 7.43 -7.48 -1.47
CA ALA A 46 8.34 -7.40 -0.32
C ALA A 46 7.70 -7.93 0.97
N ALA A 47 6.40 -7.67 1.17
CA ALA A 47 5.64 -8.16 2.31
C ALA A 47 5.42 -9.69 2.24
N GLU A 48 5.16 -10.23 1.04
CA GLU A 48 5.07 -11.67 0.78
C GLU A 48 6.37 -12.41 1.13
N SER A 49 7.52 -11.77 0.91
CA SER A 49 8.83 -12.30 1.33
C SER A 49 9.12 -12.14 2.83
N GLY A 50 8.16 -11.66 3.63
CA GLY A 50 8.24 -11.60 5.09
C GLY A 50 8.79 -10.29 5.67
N ARG A 51 8.91 -9.23 4.86
CA ARG A 51 9.36 -7.92 5.35
C ARG A 51 8.21 -7.16 6.00
N ALA A 52 8.23 -7.02 7.33
CA ALA A 52 7.19 -6.32 8.08
C ALA A 52 7.08 -4.84 7.70
N ASP A 53 8.21 -4.16 7.44
CA ASP A 53 8.21 -2.76 6.99
C ASP A 53 7.47 -2.56 5.66
N ALA A 54 7.55 -3.57 4.77
CA ALA A 54 6.84 -3.51 3.50
C ALA A 54 5.32 -3.61 3.69
N ALA A 55 4.86 -4.44 4.63
CA ALA A 55 3.43 -4.52 4.95
C ALA A 55 2.90 -3.20 5.53
N LEU A 56 3.69 -2.50 6.35
CA LEU A 56 3.36 -1.16 6.85
C LEU A 56 3.23 -0.14 5.72
N ARG A 57 4.24 -0.07 4.84
CA ARG A 57 4.21 0.85 3.70
C ARG A 57 3.09 0.53 2.71
N LEU A 58 2.83 -0.75 2.46
CA LEU A 58 1.70 -1.19 1.65
C LEU A 58 0.38 -0.70 2.22
N GLY A 59 0.16 -0.85 3.53
CA GLY A 59 -1.03 -0.35 4.20
C GLY A 59 -1.21 1.16 4.02
N ALA A 60 -0.14 1.93 4.16
CA ALA A 60 -0.17 3.38 3.97
C ALA A 60 -0.53 3.77 2.53
N VAL A 61 0.11 3.15 1.53
CA VAL A 61 -0.15 3.40 0.11
C VAL A 61 -1.59 3.05 -0.28
N LEU A 62 -2.09 1.90 0.15
CA LEU A 62 -3.48 1.50 -0.09
C LEU A 62 -4.49 2.48 0.53
N GLY A 63 -4.18 3.02 1.72
CA GLY A 63 -4.97 4.08 2.34
C GLY A 63 -5.00 5.37 1.52
N LEU A 64 -3.84 5.78 0.99
CA LEU A 64 -3.76 6.95 0.10
C LEU A 64 -4.53 6.72 -1.21
N MET A 65 -4.49 5.52 -1.78
CA MET A 65 -5.27 5.17 -2.97
C MET A 65 -6.78 5.17 -2.72
N ALA A 66 -7.19 4.68 -1.54
CA ALA A 66 -8.57 4.71 -1.08
C ALA A 66 -9.08 6.15 -0.88
N ASP A 67 -8.23 7.02 -0.31
CA ASP A 67 -8.53 8.44 -0.11
C ASP A 67 -8.56 9.23 -1.44
N ALA A 68 -7.73 8.85 -2.42
CA ALA A 68 -7.62 9.51 -3.73
C ALA A 68 -8.77 9.16 -4.69
N GLY A 69 -9.56 8.12 -4.39
CA GLY A 69 -10.71 7.70 -5.20
C GLY A 69 -10.29 7.15 -6.56
N SER A 70 -9.52 6.06 -6.59
CA SER A 70 -9.24 5.36 -7.85
C SER A 70 -10.52 4.87 -8.49
N ASP A 71 -10.78 5.30 -9.73
CA ASP A 71 -11.84 4.80 -10.60
C ASP A 71 -11.57 3.33 -10.98
N GLY A 72 -12.04 2.39 -10.17
CA GLY A 72 -12.00 0.96 -10.51
C GLY A 72 -12.09 0.00 -9.34
N GLU A 73 -11.54 0.37 -8.18
CA GLU A 73 -11.56 -0.44 -6.95
C GLU A 73 -12.25 0.33 -5.83
N SER A 74 -13.16 -0.34 -5.12
CA SER A 74 -13.86 0.30 -4.01
C SER A 74 -12.83 0.62 -2.94
N ALA A 75 -12.87 1.84 -2.40
CA ALA A 75 -11.99 2.22 -1.31
C ALA A 75 -12.11 1.28 -0.10
N GLU A 76 -13.26 0.62 0.08
CA GLU A 76 -13.47 -0.44 1.05
C GLU A 76 -12.59 -1.68 0.80
N ASP A 77 -12.40 -2.09 -0.45
CA ASP A 77 -11.57 -3.23 -0.84
C ASP A 77 -10.08 -2.94 -0.55
N LEU A 78 -9.63 -1.73 -0.91
CA LEU A 78 -8.27 -1.26 -0.63
C LEU A 78 -7.99 -1.21 0.88
N LEU A 79 -8.95 -0.72 1.67
CA LEU A 79 -8.85 -0.67 3.13
C LEU A 79 -8.89 -2.08 3.75
N ALA A 80 -9.67 -3.00 3.19
CA ALA A 80 -9.70 -4.39 3.63
C ALA A 80 -8.36 -5.09 3.36
N GLU A 81 -7.75 -4.87 2.19
CA GLU A 81 -6.42 -5.38 1.87
C GLU A 81 -5.36 -4.77 2.80
N ALA A 82 -5.37 -3.45 2.99
CA ALA A 82 -4.45 -2.77 3.91
C ALA A 82 -4.54 -3.35 5.32
N THR A 83 -5.76 -3.51 5.84
CA THR A 83 -6.00 -4.07 7.18
C THR A 83 -5.50 -5.51 7.29
N ARG A 84 -5.65 -6.32 6.23
CA ARG A 84 -5.15 -7.70 6.20
C ARG A 84 -3.63 -7.74 6.33
N TRP A 85 -2.92 -6.94 5.53
CA TRP A 85 -1.46 -6.87 5.58
C TRP A 85 -0.96 -6.33 6.92
N LEU A 86 -1.56 -5.24 7.42
CA LEU A 86 -1.21 -4.65 8.71
C LEU A 86 -1.51 -5.59 9.88
N SER A 87 -2.59 -6.38 9.81
CA SER A 87 -2.92 -7.38 10.83
C SER A 87 -1.91 -8.53 10.86
N GLY A 88 -1.42 -8.97 9.69
CA GLY A 88 -0.34 -9.97 9.61
C GLY A 88 1.01 -9.42 10.12
N ALA A 89 1.22 -8.10 10.03
CA ALA A 89 2.41 -7.45 10.56
C ALA A 89 2.42 -7.32 12.10
N ARG A 90 1.29 -7.49 12.80
CA ARG A 90 1.18 -7.34 14.27
C ARG A 90 1.94 -8.37 15.08
N ASP A 91 2.31 -9.51 14.48
CA ASP A 91 3.20 -10.49 15.11
C ASP A 91 4.64 -9.95 15.21
N THR A 92 4.96 -8.89 14.45
CA THR A 92 6.11 -8.03 14.72
C THR A 92 5.66 -6.90 15.63
N THR A 93 6.46 -6.58 16.65
CA THR A 93 6.13 -5.61 17.71
C THR A 93 6.13 -4.17 17.18
N THR A 94 5.24 -3.84 16.25
CA THR A 94 5.19 -2.52 15.61
C THR A 94 3.90 -1.80 16.00
N PRO A 95 3.96 -0.84 16.94
CA PRO A 95 2.82 -0.01 17.35
C PRO A 95 2.14 0.71 16.17
N ASP A 96 2.91 1.02 15.11
CA ASP A 96 2.46 1.80 13.96
C ASP A 96 1.32 1.16 13.17
N ALA A 97 1.20 -0.18 13.14
CA ALA A 97 0.19 -0.85 12.33
C ALA A 97 -1.25 -0.58 12.81
N ILE A 98 -1.47 -0.59 14.13
CA ILE A 98 -2.80 -0.38 14.72
C ILE A 98 -3.23 1.08 14.55
N GLU A 99 -2.29 2.01 14.79
CA GLU A 99 -2.53 3.43 14.61
C GLU A 99 -2.88 3.74 13.15
N LEU A 100 -2.14 3.15 12.20
CA LEU A 100 -2.37 3.34 10.78
C LEU A 100 -3.75 2.82 10.33
N ILE A 101 -4.15 1.60 10.75
CA ILE A 101 -5.51 1.08 10.47
C ILE A 101 -6.57 2.05 11.01
N THR A 102 -6.39 2.50 12.26
CA THR A 102 -7.36 3.38 12.93
C THR A 102 -7.50 4.71 12.21
N ASP A 103 -6.37 5.33 11.85
CA ASP A 103 -6.32 6.60 11.14
C ASP A 103 -6.96 6.48 9.75
N MET A 104 -6.62 5.45 8.98
CA MET A 104 -7.20 5.18 7.65
C MET A 104 -8.73 5.04 7.71
N LEU A 105 -9.25 4.24 8.64
CA LEU A 105 -10.69 4.07 8.81
C LEU A 105 -11.38 5.37 9.24
N ASN A 106 -10.75 6.13 10.14
CA ASN A 106 -11.27 7.43 10.60
C ASN A 106 -11.30 8.46 9.46
N ARG A 107 -10.24 8.51 8.63
CA ARG A 107 -10.21 9.33 7.41
C ARG A 107 -11.37 8.97 6.50
N GLN A 108 -11.56 7.67 6.22
CA GLN A 108 -12.62 7.23 5.32
C GLN A 108 -14.03 7.58 5.82
N LEU A 109 -14.30 7.34 7.10
CA LEU A 109 -15.59 7.72 7.69
C LEU A 109 -15.88 9.22 7.57
N ARG A 110 -14.87 10.07 7.76
CA ARG A 110 -14.99 11.52 7.58
C ARG A 110 -15.24 11.90 6.12
N GLN A 111 -14.61 11.22 5.17
CA GLN A 111 -14.85 11.45 3.74
C GLN A 111 -16.27 11.05 3.34
N ALA A 112 -16.75 9.88 3.78
CA ALA A 112 -18.11 9.44 3.53
C ALA A 112 -19.15 10.41 4.09
N ALA A 113 -18.94 10.90 5.32
CA ALA A 113 -19.79 11.92 5.92
C ALA A 113 -19.83 13.21 5.08
N ARG A 114 -18.70 13.66 4.53
CA ARG A 114 -18.64 14.83 3.64
C ARG A 114 -19.44 14.62 2.37
N ARG A 115 -19.29 13.47 1.70
CA ARG A 115 -20.05 13.15 0.46
C ARG A 115 -21.55 13.10 0.70
N GLY A 116 -22.00 12.59 1.85
CA GLY A 116 -23.42 12.57 2.24
C GLY A 116 -24.00 13.95 2.59
N LEU A 117 -23.14 14.94 2.82
CA LEU A 117 -23.50 16.34 3.12
C LEU A 117 -23.48 17.24 1.88
N GLU A 118 -22.97 16.78 0.73
CA GLU A 118 -23.04 17.55 -0.50
C GLU A 118 -24.49 17.57 -1.01
N PRO A 119 -25.13 18.75 -1.12
CA PRO A 119 -26.48 18.82 -1.66
C PRO A 119 -26.45 18.31 -3.09
N ALA A 120 -27.32 17.34 -3.41
CA ALA A 120 -27.49 16.84 -4.77
C ALA A 120 -27.62 18.05 -5.73
N PRO A 121 -26.92 18.06 -6.89
CA PRO A 121 -27.00 19.18 -7.81
C PRO A 121 -28.47 19.37 -8.18
N ALA A 122 -29.04 20.51 -7.78
CA ALA A 122 -30.40 20.88 -8.12
C ALA A 122 -30.48 21.00 -9.65
N GLY A 123 -31.05 19.98 -10.28
CA GLY A 123 -31.44 19.98 -11.69
C GLY A 123 -32.85 20.53 -11.86
#